data_AF-A0A3B7MM76-F1
#
_entry.id   AF-A0A3B7MM76-F1
#
_cell.length_a   1.000
_cell.length_b   1.000
_cell.length_c   1.000
_cell.angle_alpha   90.00
_cell.angle_beta   90.00
_cell.angle_gamma   90.00
#
_symmetry.space_group_name_H-M   'P 1'
#
loop_
_entity.id
_entity.type
_entity.pdbx_description
1 polymer ?
#
loop_
_entity_poly.entity_id
_entity_poly.type
_entity_poly.pdbx_seq_one_letter_code
_entity_poly.pdbx_strand_id
1 'polypeptide(L)'
;MKFFSLLLFTLLFTGCVNAPNQASDNLLDSIENSDSVLPVKPVIDTSQEDHELDDIIKKYTLMYDDPIYIDSSYIISKDTFKITMKHYCLRDSAITVPNKYVEVYKLNNFVTHNFNTILTIKKNGVTVTEKNITKSDFENYLEENLRNYGVLLYPEVETMDSTVKINYSISIPLTDIGIGVSVMVDKYGNANFKSSN
;
A
#
# COMPACT_ATOMS: atom_id res chain seq x y z
N MET A 1 8.42 17.28 62.98
CA MET A 1 9.52 18.01 62.31
C MET A 1 9.62 17.52 60.88
N LYS A 2 9.48 18.43 59.92
CA LYS A 2 9.49 18.16 58.47
C LYS A 2 10.92 18.22 57.95
N PHE A 3 11.41 17.17 57.30
CA PHE A 3 12.65 17.24 56.51
C PHE A 3 12.28 17.27 55.03
N PHE A 4 12.46 18.45 54.45
CA PHE A 4 12.26 18.80 53.05
C PHE A 4 13.61 18.53 52.36
N SER A 5 13.75 17.40 51.67
CA SER A 5 14.94 17.13 50.85
C SER A 5 14.63 17.53 49.41
N LEU A 6 15.11 18.72 49.05
CA LEU A 6 15.01 19.33 47.73
C LEU A 6 16.11 18.71 46.85
N LEU A 7 15.76 17.71 46.03
CA LEU A 7 16.71 17.08 45.12
C LEU A 7 16.72 17.84 43.78
N LEU A 8 17.74 18.68 43.65
CA LEU A 8 18.05 19.55 42.52
C LEU A 8 18.45 18.70 41.29
N PHE A 9 17.52 18.50 40.36
CA PHE A 9 17.81 17.82 39.09
C PHE A 9 18.39 18.84 38.09
N THR A 10 19.71 18.86 37.97
CA THR A 10 20.45 19.65 36.98
C THR A 10 20.24 19.06 35.58
N LEU A 11 19.55 19.82 34.73
CA LEU A 11 19.44 19.63 33.28
C LEU A 11 20.82 19.80 32.61
N LEU A 12 21.36 18.72 32.06
CA LEU A 12 22.46 18.77 31.09
C LEU A 12 21.87 18.81 29.69
N PHE A 13 21.69 20.02 29.14
CA PHE A 13 21.54 20.24 27.71
C PHE A 13 22.92 20.08 27.06
N THR A 14 23.15 18.96 26.36
CA THR A 14 24.27 18.85 25.42
C THR A 14 23.74 19.15 24.02
N GLY A 15 24.19 20.28 23.47
CA GLY A 15 23.87 20.72 22.13
C GLY A 15 24.64 19.94 21.07
N CYS A 16 23.98 19.61 19.97
CA CYS A 16 24.66 19.22 18.73
C CYS A 16 25.01 20.49 17.95
N VAL A 17 26.31 20.64 17.68
CA VAL A 17 26.90 21.68 16.84
C VAL A 17 26.63 21.32 15.38
N ASN A 18 26.01 22.26 14.65
CA ASN A 18 25.89 22.19 13.20
C ASN A 18 27.28 22.36 12.56
N ALA A 19 27.71 21.36 11.78
CA ALA A 19 28.86 21.49 10.91
C ALA A 19 28.41 22.04 9.53
N PRO A 20 28.91 23.22 9.09
CA PRO A 20 28.71 23.69 7.72
C PRO A 20 29.80 23.11 6.83
N ASN A 21 29.48 22.03 6.11
CA ASN A 21 30.35 21.53 5.05
C ASN A 21 29.91 22.06 3.69
N GLN A 22 30.65 23.09 3.28
CA GLN A 22 31.22 23.29 1.95
C GLN A 22 30.31 23.04 0.74
N ALA A 23 29.91 24.17 0.14
CA ALA A 23 29.63 24.27 -1.28
C ALA A 23 30.82 23.74 -2.09
N SER A 24 30.58 22.67 -2.85
CA SER A 24 31.42 22.29 -3.98
C SER A 24 30.61 22.61 -5.24
N ASP A 25 30.94 23.73 -5.86
CA ASP A 25 30.65 23.98 -7.27
C ASP A 25 31.38 22.91 -8.09
N ASN A 26 30.63 22.06 -8.78
CA ASN A 26 31.08 21.43 -10.01
C ASN A 26 29.92 21.47 -11.00
N LEU A 27 30.02 22.49 -11.85
CA LEU A 27 29.38 22.67 -13.12
C LEU A 27 29.84 21.52 -14.05
N LEU A 28 28.92 20.71 -14.57
CA LEU A 28 29.08 20.02 -15.85
C LEU A 28 27.74 19.42 -16.32
N ASP A 29 27.26 20.02 -17.39
CA ASP A 29 26.48 19.49 -18.51
C ASP A 29 25.21 18.66 -18.27
N SER A 30 24.11 19.33 -18.63
CA SER A 30 22.86 18.79 -19.14
C SER A 30 23.07 17.63 -20.12
N ILE A 31 22.63 16.44 -19.72
CA ILE A 31 22.06 15.45 -20.62
C ILE A 31 20.64 15.18 -20.13
N GLU A 32 19.74 15.95 -20.70
CA GLU A 32 18.29 15.80 -20.60
C GLU A 32 17.89 14.57 -21.42
N ASN A 33 18.03 13.37 -20.84
CA ASN A 33 17.42 12.17 -21.41
C ASN A 33 15.95 12.14 -21.03
N SER A 34 15.18 12.95 -21.76
CA SER A 34 13.74 12.87 -21.89
C SER A 34 13.37 11.56 -22.60
N ASP A 35 13.39 10.44 -21.89
CA ASP A 35 12.56 9.28 -22.24
C ASP A 35 11.14 9.55 -21.72
N SER A 36 10.54 10.62 -22.28
CA SER A 36 9.10 10.76 -22.33
C SER A 36 8.60 9.74 -23.35
N VAL A 37 8.29 8.53 -22.87
CA VAL A 37 7.38 7.64 -23.59
C VAL A 37 6.03 8.36 -23.60
N LEU A 38 5.83 9.23 -24.58
CA LEU A 38 4.55 9.82 -24.87
C LEU A 38 3.57 8.67 -25.13
N PRO A 39 2.38 8.66 -24.50
CA PRO A 39 1.34 7.72 -24.89
C PRO A 39 1.03 7.96 -26.37
N VAL A 40 1.26 6.93 -27.18
CA VAL A 40 0.87 6.90 -28.59
C VAL A 40 -0.61 7.26 -28.65
N LYS A 41 -0.92 8.43 -29.22
CA LYS A 41 -2.29 8.87 -29.44
C LYS A 41 -2.92 7.90 -30.44
N PRO A 42 -3.92 7.09 -30.06
CA PRO A 42 -4.60 6.26 -31.03
C PRO A 42 -5.43 7.19 -31.93
N VAL A 43 -5.27 7.02 -33.24
CA VAL A 43 -6.21 7.60 -34.20
C VAL A 43 -7.47 6.75 -34.09
N ILE A 44 -8.46 7.24 -33.33
CA ILE A 44 -9.73 6.56 -33.17
C ILE A 44 -10.84 7.46 -33.75
N ASP A 45 -11.57 6.87 -34.69
CA ASP A 45 -12.85 7.34 -35.19
C ASP A 45 -13.95 6.76 -34.27
N THR A 46 -14.41 7.54 -33.30
CA THR A 46 -15.23 7.10 -32.15
C THR A 46 -15.98 8.26 -31.53
N SER A 47 -17.25 8.03 -31.15
CA SER A 47 -17.94 8.99 -30.27
C SER A 47 -18.81 8.37 -29.17
N GLN A 48 -18.79 7.05 -28.98
CA GLN A 48 -19.54 6.41 -27.88
C GLN A 48 -18.80 5.29 -27.12
N GLU A 49 -18.05 4.40 -27.79
CA GLU A 49 -17.33 3.31 -27.09
C GLU A 49 -16.14 3.79 -26.25
N ASP A 50 -15.48 4.89 -26.63
CA ASP A 50 -14.26 5.34 -25.96
C ASP A 50 -14.52 5.92 -24.56
N HIS A 51 -15.72 6.45 -24.32
CA HIS A 51 -16.04 7.07 -23.02
C HIS A 51 -16.13 6.06 -21.88
N GLU A 52 -16.63 4.85 -22.13
CA GLU A 52 -16.74 3.81 -21.10
C GLU A 52 -15.36 3.26 -20.71
N LEU A 53 -14.47 3.08 -21.69
CA LEU A 53 -13.09 2.66 -21.45
C LEU A 53 -12.33 3.68 -20.61
N ASP A 54 -12.38 4.95 -21.01
CA ASP A 54 -11.73 6.03 -20.27
C ASP A 54 -12.22 6.08 -18.83
N ASP A 55 -13.51 5.85 -18.60
CA ASP A 55 -14.08 5.79 -17.25
C ASP A 55 -13.58 4.59 -16.44
N ILE A 56 -13.41 3.41 -17.04
CA ILE A 56 -12.86 2.22 -16.35
C ILE A 56 -11.40 2.46 -15.96
N ILE A 57 -10.57 2.92 -16.90
CA ILE A 57 -9.16 3.23 -16.65
C ILE A 57 -9.06 4.31 -15.58
N LYS A 58 -9.85 5.39 -15.72
CA LYS A 58 -9.89 6.48 -14.75
C LYS A 58 -10.27 5.96 -13.36
N LYS A 59 -11.35 5.19 -13.22
CA LYS A 59 -11.76 4.59 -11.94
C LYS A 59 -10.65 3.75 -11.31
N TYR A 60 -9.93 2.96 -12.11
CA TYR A 60 -8.80 2.18 -11.61
C TYR A 60 -7.65 3.09 -11.14
N THR A 61 -7.24 4.06 -11.96
CA THR A 61 -6.13 4.97 -11.63
C THR A 61 -6.40 5.90 -10.45
N LEU A 62 -7.67 6.19 -10.13
CA LEU A 62 -8.03 6.95 -8.92
C LEU A 62 -7.48 6.32 -7.64
N MET A 63 -7.34 4.98 -7.60
CA MET A 63 -6.77 4.27 -6.45
C MET A 63 -5.28 4.59 -6.23
N TYR A 64 -4.59 5.18 -7.22
CA TYR A 64 -3.19 5.56 -7.07
C TYR A 64 -3.03 6.81 -6.20
N ASP A 65 -3.99 7.72 -6.28
CA ASP A 65 -3.98 9.02 -5.61
C ASP A 65 -4.69 8.98 -4.25
N ASP A 66 -5.55 7.99 -4.00
CA ASP A 66 -6.40 7.91 -2.81
C ASP A 66 -6.09 6.70 -1.91
N PRO A 67 -5.20 6.85 -0.91
CA PRO A 67 -4.95 5.80 0.06
C PRO A 67 -6.18 5.49 0.91
N ILE A 68 -6.46 4.20 1.12
CA ILE A 68 -7.52 3.76 2.02
C ILE A 68 -6.99 3.77 3.45
N TYR A 69 -7.66 4.53 4.32
CA TYR A 69 -7.35 4.60 5.75
C TYR A 69 -8.47 3.96 6.56
N ILE A 70 -8.09 3.11 7.51
CA ILE A 70 -9.00 2.56 8.52
C ILE A 70 -8.41 2.87 9.89
N ASP A 71 -9.17 3.52 10.75
CA ASP A 71 -8.86 3.68 12.17
C ASP A 71 -10.09 3.19 12.94
N SER A 72 -9.92 2.12 13.72
CA SER A 72 -10.99 1.50 14.47
C SER A 72 -10.52 1.06 15.84
N SER A 73 -11.42 1.10 16.81
CA SER A 73 -11.14 0.70 18.19
C SER A 73 -12.24 -0.18 18.74
N TYR A 74 -11.85 -1.25 19.42
CA TYR A 74 -12.76 -2.27 19.94
C TYR A 74 -12.36 -2.64 21.36
N ILE A 75 -13.34 -3.01 22.18
CA ILE A 75 -13.11 -3.50 23.53
C ILE A 75 -13.48 -4.97 23.56
N ILE A 76 -12.50 -5.81 23.89
CA ILE A 76 -12.68 -7.25 23.99
C ILE A 76 -12.34 -7.65 25.42
N SER A 77 -13.36 -8.10 26.16
CA SER A 77 -13.27 -8.35 27.60
C SER A 77 -12.85 -7.09 28.39
N LYS A 78 -11.57 -6.95 28.74
CA LYS A 78 -11.02 -5.80 29.50
C LYS A 78 -9.93 -5.05 28.74
N ASP A 79 -9.60 -5.53 27.54
CA ASP A 79 -8.53 -4.99 26.73
C ASP A 79 -9.11 -4.10 25.61
N THR A 80 -8.50 -2.95 25.40
CA THR A 80 -8.81 -2.06 24.29
C THR A 80 -7.85 -2.33 23.14
N PHE A 81 -8.40 -2.64 21.97
CA PHE A 81 -7.66 -2.84 20.74
C PHE A 81 -7.87 -1.65 19.82
N LYS A 82 -6.78 -1.02 19.36
CA LYS A 82 -6.81 0.00 18.30
C LYS A 82 -6.14 -0.58 17.06
N ILE A 83 -6.85 -0.53 15.94
CA ILE A 83 -6.40 -1.03 14.65
C ILE A 83 -6.31 0.18 13.73
N THR A 84 -5.13 0.41 13.19
CA THR A 84 -4.92 1.43 12.15
C THR A 84 -4.34 0.76 10.92
N MET A 85 -4.93 1.04 9.77
CA MET A 85 -4.50 0.51 8.48
C MET A 85 -4.38 1.65 7.48
N LYS A 86 -3.31 1.62 6.68
CA LYS A 86 -3.14 2.47 5.51
C LYS A 86 -2.79 1.59 4.32
N HIS A 87 -3.64 1.57 3.29
CA HIS A 87 -3.38 0.89 2.03
C HIS A 87 -3.16 1.92 0.93
N TYR A 88 -2.05 1.80 0.19
CA TYR A 88 -1.62 2.83 -0.76
C TYR A 88 -0.81 2.26 -1.93
N CYS A 89 -0.86 2.98 -3.06
CA CYS A 89 -0.07 2.71 -4.26
C CYS A 89 1.39 3.14 -4.08
N LEU A 90 2.33 2.33 -4.56
CA LEU A 90 3.78 2.60 -4.48
C LEU A 90 4.32 3.48 -5.63
N ARG A 91 3.56 3.65 -6.71
CA ARG A 91 3.96 4.42 -7.91
C ARG A 91 5.30 4.00 -8.53
N ASP A 92 5.56 2.70 -8.52
CA ASP A 92 6.82 2.11 -8.97
C ASP A 92 6.82 1.69 -10.45
N SER A 93 5.69 1.85 -11.13
CA SER A 93 5.44 1.37 -12.51
C SER A 93 5.91 -0.06 -12.76
N ALA A 94 5.89 -0.92 -11.74
CA ALA A 94 6.64 -2.18 -11.75
C ALA A 94 5.93 -3.32 -12.50
N ILE A 95 4.64 -3.16 -12.83
CA ILE A 95 3.84 -4.22 -13.44
C ILE A 95 3.41 -3.79 -14.84
N THR A 96 3.82 -4.54 -15.85
CA THR A 96 3.32 -4.40 -17.23
C THR A 96 2.38 -5.54 -17.55
N VAL A 97 1.09 -5.23 -17.65
CA VAL A 97 0.05 -6.18 -18.04
C VAL A 97 0.13 -6.40 -19.56
N PRO A 98 0.32 -7.65 -20.04
CA PRO A 98 0.48 -7.93 -21.46
C PRO A 98 -0.83 -7.78 -22.25
N ASN A 99 -0.69 -7.54 -23.56
CA ASN A 99 -1.79 -7.35 -24.52
C ASN A 99 -2.93 -8.36 -24.37
N LYS A 100 -2.63 -9.65 -24.16
CA LYS A 100 -3.63 -10.72 -24.03
C LYS A 100 -4.71 -10.49 -22.94
N TYR A 101 -4.47 -9.57 -22.00
CA TYR A 101 -5.44 -9.21 -20.96
C TYR A 101 -6.18 -7.90 -21.25
N VAL A 102 -5.61 -7.03 -22.09
CA VAL A 102 -6.08 -5.65 -22.27
C VAL A 102 -6.44 -5.33 -23.73
N GLU A 103 -6.34 -6.32 -24.63
CA GLU A 103 -6.70 -6.19 -26.04
C GLU A 103 -8.17 -5.82 -26.25
N VAL A 104 -9.05 -6.29 -25.35
CA VAL A 104 -10.48 -5.95 -25.35
C VAL A 104 -10.72 -4.45 -25.17
N TYR A 105 -9.73 -3.75 -24.63
CA TYR A 105 -9.72 -2.29 -24.46
C TYR A 105 -8.87 -1.57 -25.51
N LYS A 106 -8.50 -2.25 -26.60
CA LYS A 106 -7.64 -1.69 -27.68
C LYS A 106 -6.25 -1.23 -27.16
N LEU A 107 -5.78 -1.79 -26.05
CA LEU A 107 -4.48 -1.50 -25.46
C LEU A 107 -3.43 -2.56 -25.85
N ASN A 108 -2.22 -2.11 -26.17
CA ASN A 108 -1.08 -3.03 -26.41
C ASN A 108 -0.50 -3.59 -25.11
N ASN A 109 -0.54 -2.80 -24.05
CA ASN A 109 -0.18 -3.18 -22.70
C ASN A 109 -0.80 -2.16 -21.73
N PHE A 110 -0.75 -2.46 -20.44
CA PHE A 110 -1.15 -1.54 -19.40
C PHE A 110 -0.12 -1.57 -18.27
N VAL A 111 0.47 -0.41 -17.95
CA VAL A 111 1.45 -0.28 -16.87
C VAL A 111 0.73 0.15 -15.59
N THR A 112 0.96 -0.58 -14.51
CA THR A 112 0.39 -0.32 -13.19
C THR A 112 1.48 -0.39 -12.10
N HIS A 113 1.04 -0.24 -10.86
CA HIS A 113 1.87 -0.15 -9.67
C HIS A 113 1.58 -1.26 -8.68
N ASN A 114 2.56 -1.57 -7.85
CA ASN A 114 2.31 -2.34 -6.64
C ASN A 114 1.57 -1.49 -5.59
N PHE A 115 0.84 -2.18 -4.71
CA PHE A 115 0.20 -1.60 -3.55
C PHE A 115 0.77 -2.22 -2.27
N ASN A 116 0.79 -1.44 -1.20
CA ASN A 116 1.24 -1.85 0.12
C ASN A 116 0.19 -1.51 1.18
N THR A 117 0.10 -2.33 2.22
CA THR A 117 -0.68 -2.03 3.41
C THR A 117 0.23 -1.94 4.63
N ILE A 118 0.14 -0.85 5.37
CA ILE A 118 0.71 -0.75 6.73
C ILE A 118 -0.43 -1.02 7.70
N LEU A 119 -0.30 -2.08 8.50
CA LEU A 119 -1.21 -2.45 9.58
C LEU A 119 -0.51 -2.27 10.92
N THR A 120 -1.13 -1.51 11.83
CA THR A 120 -0.70 -1.43 13.22
C THR A 120 -1.86 -1.83 14.12
N ILE A 121 -1.58 -2.75 15.05
CA ILE A 121 -2.53 -3.12 16.10
C ILE A 121 -1.90 -2.76 17.44
N LYS A 122 -2.66 -2.04 18.27
CA LYS A 122 -2.29 -1.69 19.65
C LYS A 122 -3.26 -2.32 20.63
N LYS A 123 -2.75 -2.88 21.71
CA LYS A 123 -3.51 -3.41 22.85
C LYS A 123 -3.21 -2.57 24.08
N ASN A 124 -4.24 -1.96 24.68
CA ASN A 124 -4.12 -1.07 25.84
C ASN A 124 -3.06 0.04 25.62
N GLY A 125 -3.00 0.58 24.40
CA GLY A 125 -2.03 1.62 24.01
C GLY A 125 -0.65 1.10 23.59
N VAL A 126 -0.33 -0.17 23.82
CA VAL A 126 0.95 -0.79 23.45
C VAL A 126 0.84 -1.45 22.08
N THR A 127 1.74 -1.15 21.15
CA THR A 127 1.80 -1.82 19.84
C THR A 127 2.09 -3.31 20.02
N VAL A 128 1.17 -4.17 19.56
CA VAL A 128 1.34 -5.64 19.55
C VAL A 128 1.81 -6.13 18.19
N THR A 129 1.45 -5.43 17.10
CA THR A 129 1.95 -5.75 15.77
C THR A 129 2.06 -4.52 14.91
N GLU A 130 3.06 -4.52 14.04
CA GLU A 130 3.21 -3.63 12.91
C GLU A 130 3.63 -4.48 11.71
N LYS A 131 2.84 -4.43 10.65
CA LYS A 131 3.03 -5.29 9.47
C LYS A 131 2.93 -4.46 8.20
N ASN A 132 3.89 -4.70 7.31
CA ASN A 132 3.78 -4.33 5.91
C ASN A 132 3.25 -5.55 5.17
N ILE A 133 2.07 -5.42 4.55
CA ILE A 133 1.41 -6.49 3.79
C ILE A 133 1.43 -6.10 2.32
N THR A 134 1.98 -6.99 1.53
CA THR A 134 2.27 -6.86 0.10
C THR A 134 1.77 -8.08 -0.65
N LYS A 135 1.76 -8.03 -1.99
CA LYS A 135 1.43 -9.20 -2.81
C LYS A 135 2.34 -10.40 -2.52
N SER A 136 3.63 -10.17 -2.23
CA SER A 136 4.60 -11.25 -1.96
C SER A 136 4.27 -12.05 -0.71
N ASP A 137 3.52 -11.51 0.25
CA ASP A 137 3.09 -12.27 1.42
C ASP A 137 2.11 -13.41 1.07
N PHE A 138 1.54 -13.37 -0.15
CA PHE A 138 0.61 -14.36 -0.66
C PHE A 138 1.20 -15.23 -1.77
N GLU A 139 2.50 -15.12 -2.08
CA GLU A 139 3.09 -15.71 -3.29
C GLU A 139 2.87 -17.22 -3.43
N ASN A 140 2.87 -17.94 -2.30
CA ASN A 140 2.65 -19.39 -2.27
C ASN A 140 1.23 -19.81 -2.65
N TYR A 141 0.29 -18.87 -2.74
CA TYR A 141 -1.09 -19.09 -3.12
C TYR A 141 -1.39 -18.61 -4.56
N LEU A 142 -0.42 -18.00 -5.25
CA LEU A 142 -0.63 -17.38 -6.55
C LEU A 142 -0.19 -18.28 -7.69
N GLU A 143 -1.07 -18.48 -8.66
CA GLU A 143 -0.66 -19.00 -9.98
C GLU A 143 0.28 -18.00 -10.69
N GLU A 144 1.04 -18.49 -11.66
CA GLU A 144 2.08 -17.71 -12.37
C GLU A 144 1.57 -16.36 -12.90
N ASN A 145 0.39 -16.34 -13.52
CA ASN A 145 -0.19 -15.11 -14.07
C ASN A 145 -0.48 -14.06 -12.98
N LEU A 146 -1.00 -14.47 -11.83
CA LEU A 146 -1.29 -13.55 -10.71
C LEU A 146 -0.03 -13.12 -9.98
N ARG A 147 0.95 -14.01 -9.89
CA ARG A 147 2.28 -13.68 -9.35
C ARG A 147 2.93 -12.57 -10.16
N ASN A 148 2.88 -12.68 -11.49
CA ASN A 148 3.53 -11.75 -12.40
C ASN A 148 2.73 -10.44 -12.61
N TYR A 149 1.41 -10.55 -12.81
CA TYR A 149 0.58 -9.42 -13.28
C TYR A 149 -0.48 -8.96 -12.28
N GLY A 150 -0.70 -9.72 -11.20
CA GLY A 150 -1.70 -9.38 -10.19
C GLY A 150 -1.26 -8.21 -9.31
N VAL A 151 -2.25 -7.48 -8.78
CA VAL A 151 -2.10 -6.36 -7.85
C VAL A 151 -2.96 -6.61 -6.61
N LEU A 152 -2.43 -6.29 -5.42
CA LEU A 152 -3.16 -6.41 -4.15
C LEU A 152 -4.13 -5.22 -3.99
N LEU A 153 -5.42 -5.45 -4.15
CA LEU A 153 -6.47 -4.43 -4.23
C LEU A 153 -7.58 -4.66 -3.18
N TYR A 154 -8.38 -3.62 -2.99
CA TYR A 154 -9.65 -3.65 -2.25
C TYR A 154 -9.56 -4.29 -0.86
N PRO A 155 -8.76 -3.71 0.06
CA PRO A 155 -8.73 -4.17 1.43
C PRO A 155 -10.09 -4.01 2.11
N GLU A 156 -10.59 -5.09 2.69
CA GLU A 156 -11.78 -5.08 3.54
C GLU A 156 -11.40 -5.62 4.92
N VAL A 157 -11.71 -4.85 5.98
CA VAL A 157 -11.40 -5.24 7.35
C VAL A 157 -12.64 -5.74 8.07
N GLU A 158 -12.56 -6.98 8.53
CA GLU A 158 -13.54 -7.61 9.41
C GLU A 158 -12.89 -7.83 10.79
N THR A 159 -13.65 -7.57 11.85
CA THR A 159 -13.24 -7.91 13.21
C THR A 159 -14.10 -9.05 13.75
N MET A 160 -13.47 -10.14 14.14
CA MET A 160 -14.13 -11.33 14.67
C MET A 160 -13.51 -11.68 16.03
N ASP A 161 -14.27 -11.49 17.11
CA ASP A 161 -13.84 -11.71 18.49
C ASP A 161 -12.50 -11.05 18.82
N SER A 162 -11.40 -11.79 18.71
CA SER A 162 -10.02 -11.37 19.03
C SER A 162 -9.07 -11.45 17.84
N THR A 163 -9.62 -11.48 16.63
CA THR A 163 -8.91 -11.58 15.37
C THR A 163 -9.35 -10.47 14.44
N VAL A 164 -8.38 -9.84 13.78
CA VAL A 164 -8.61 -8.92 12.67
C VAL A 164 -8.39 -9.70 11.39
N LYS A 165 -9.40 -9.80 10.55
CA LYS A 165 -9.32 -10.41 9.23
C LYS A 165 -9.32 -9.30 8.20
N ILE A 166 -8.32 -9.28 7.33
CA ILE A 166 -8.24 -8.35 6.22
C ILE A 166 -8.34 -9.18 4.95
N ASN A 167 -9.43 -8.99 4.21
CA ASN A 167 -9.59 -9.57 2.88
C ASN A 167 -8.98 -8.63 1.85
N TYR A 168 -8.42 -9.21 0.81
CA TYR A 168 -7.97 -8.50 -0.38
C TYR A 168 -8.41 -9.27 -1.63
N SER A 169 -8.40 -8.58 -2.76
CA SER A 169 -8.38 -9.20 -4.07
C SER A 169 -6.97 -9.09 -4.66
N ILE A 170 -6.38 -10.19 -5.12
CA ILE A 170 -5.23 -10.13 -6.03
C ILE A 170 -5.73 -10.39 -7.44
N SER A 171 -5.84 -9.34 -8.24
CA SER A 171 -6.38 -9.42 -9.61
C SER A 171 -5.47 -8.74 -10.63
N ILE A 172 -5.56 -9.21 -11.87
CA ILE A 172 -4.90 -8.57 -13.02
C ILE A 172 -5.72 -7.31 -13.37
N PRO A 173 -5.11 -6.11 -13.41
CA PRO A 173 -5.81 -4.87 -13.71
C PRO A 173 -6.62 -4.95 -15.00
N LEU A 174 -7.78 -4.31 -15.00
CA LEU A 174 -8.71 -4.27 -16.13
C LEU A 174 -9.22 -5.68 -16.53
N THR A 175 -9.21 -6.66 -15.64
CA THR A 175 -9.77 -7.99 -15.94
C THR A 175 -10.58 -8.53 -14.77
N ASP A 176 -11.41 -9.52 -15.06
CA ASP A 176 -12.11 -10.32 -14.04
C ASP A 176 -11.25 -11.49 -13.49
N ILE A 177 -9.96 -11.54 -13.86
CA ILE A 177 -9.05 -12.60 -13.43
C ILE A 177 -8.41 -12.18 -12.10
N GLY A 178 -8.80 -12.86 -11.03
CA GLY A 178 -8.25 -12.64 -9.70
C GLY A 178 -8.62 -13.73 -8.72
N ILE A 179 -8.05 -13.64 -7.52
CA ILE A 179 -8.42 -14.48 -6.38
C ILE A 179 -8.61 -13.62 -5.13
N GLY A 180 -9.48 -14.08 -4.24
CA GLY A 180 -9.56 -13.56 -2.89
C GLY A 180 -8.40 -14.10 -2.05
N VAL A 181 -7.77 -13.23 -1.25
CA VAL A 181 -6.81 -13.65 -0.23
C VAL A 181 -7.14 -12.98 1.09
N SER A 182 -6.66 -13.52 2.19
CA SER A 182 -6.85 -12.90 3.50
C SER A 182 -5.67 -13.09 4.43
N VAL A 183 -5.47 -12.10 5.29
CA VAL A 183 -4.60 -12.19 6.45
C VAL A 183 -5.43 -12.10 7.72
N MET A 184 -5.22 -13.04 8.63
CA MET A 184 -5.81 -13.03 9.96
C MET A 184 -4.73 -12.68 10.97
N VAL A 185 -4.96 -11.65 11.76
CA VAL A 185 -4.05 -11.21 12.82
C VAL A 185 -4.72 -11.39 14.17
N ASP A 186 -4.14 -12.23 15.02
CA ASP A 186 -4.66 -12.47 16.36
C ASP A 186 -4.34 -11.33 17.34
N LYS A 187 -4.95 -11.38 18.53
CA LYS A 187 -4.71 -10.42 19.63
C LYS A 187 -3.26 -10.37 20.14
N TYR A 188 -2.41 -11.30 19.74
CA TYR A 188 -0.99 -11.36 20.09
C TYR A 188 -0.10 -10.81 18.96
N GLY A 189 -0.69 -10.44 17.82
CA GLY A 189 0.03 -9.88 16.68
C GLY A 189 0.54 -10.92 15.68
N ASN A 190 0.19 -12.20 15.84
CA ASN A 190 0.56 -13.25 14.90
C ASN A 190 -0.31 -13.14 13.65
N ALA A 191 0.32 -13.13 12.48
CA ALA A 191 -0.35 -13.03 11.19
C ALA A 191 -0.35 -14.39 10.48
N ASN A 192 -1.50 -14.80 9.95
CA ASN A 192 -1.67 -15.98 9.12
C ASN A 192 -2.26 -15.58 7.76
N PHE A 193 -1.53 -15.83 6.69
CA PHE A 193 -1.92 -15.54 5.30
C PHE A 193 -2.56 -16.77 4.67
N LYS A 194 -3.59 -16.58 3.84
CA LYS A 194 -4.29 -17.68 3.15
C LYS A 194 -4.98 -17.21 1.87
N SER A 195 -5.23 -18.16 0.97
CA SER A 195 -6.22 -18.00 -0.11
C SER A 195 -7.64 -18.06 0.49
N SER A 196 -8.53 -17.21 -0.01
CA SER A 196 -9.96 -17.25 0.30
C SER A 196 -10.64 -18.12 -0.75
N ASN A 197 -10.65 -19.44 -0.53
CA ASN A 197 -11.41 -20.40 -1.33
C ASN A 197 -12.86 -20.50 -0.88
#